data_AF-A0A1E9BBU9-F1
#
_entry.id   AF-A0A1E9BBU9-F1
#
_cell.length_a   1.000
_cell.length_b   1.000
_cell.length_c   1.000
_cell.angle_alpha   90.00
_cell.angle_beta   90.00
_cell.angle_gamma   90.00
#
_symmetry.space_group_name_H-M   'P 1'
#
loop_
_entity.id
_entity.type
_entity.pdbx_description
1 polymer ?
#
loop_
_entity_poly.entity_id
_entity_poly.type
_entity_poly.pdbx_seq_one_letter_code
_entity_poly.pdbx_strand_id
1 'polypeptide(L)'
;MKIKDKIVQTLASMTAELLEIGPDFYIIGASAMILSDIEIGETSDIDILTTEMNSLKLQCSLKAYMEIAPETKEDGLFSSNFARFNLPLMDVEVMGNLQIKKNNVWQFVYVQEYREIFIGDLIIRIPTMEEQKRILSLFGREKDLKRILVLNQYLS
;
A
#
# COMPACT_ATOMS: atom_id res chain seq x y z
N MET A 1 -14.14 -3.08 -16.03
CA MET A 1 -12.75 -3.51 -15.77
C MET A 1 -12.71 -4.12 -14.38
N LYS A 2 -12.09 -5.30 -14.19
CA LYS A 2 -12.01 -5.91 -12.85
C LYS A 2 -11.10 -5.06 -11.96
N ILE A 3 -11.33 -5.08 -10.65
CA ILE A 3 -10.52 -4.30 -9.70
C ILE A 3 -9.02 -4.63 -9.78
N LYS A 4 -8.67 -5.92 -9.93
CA LYS A 4 -7.28 -6.35 -10.14
C LYS A 4 -6.65 -5.73 -11.39
N ASP A 5 -7.40 -5.63 -12.48
CA ASP A 5 -6.92 -5.00 -13.72
C ASP A 5 -6.67 -3.50 -13.53
N LYS A 6 -7.53 -2.80 -12.77
CA LYS A 6 -7.31 -1.39 -12.41
C LYS A 6 -6.02 -1.20 -11.62
N ILE A 7 -5.77 -2.05 -10.62
CA ILE A 7 -4.55 -2.01 -9.82
C ILE A 7 -3.33 -2.23 -10.71
N VAL A 8 -3.33 -3.28 -11.53
CA VAL A 8 -2.21 -3.61 -12.41
C VAL A 8 -1.93 -2.51 -13.43
N GLN A 9 -2.96 -1.94 -14.06
CA GLN A 9 -2.78 -0.85 -15.02
C GLN A 9 -2.30 0.44 -14.37
N THR A 10 -2.76 0.74 -13.15
CA THR A 10 -2.29 1.91 -12.39
C THR A 10 -0.81 1.76 -12.05
N LEU A 11 -0.39 0.61 -11.50
CA LEU A 11 1.03 0.32 -11.24
C LEU A 11 1.87 0.36 -12.52
N ALA A 12 1.38 -0.21 -13.62
CA ALA A 12 2.08 -0.16 -14.90
C ALA A 12 2.24 1.28 -15.43
N SER A 13 1.27 2.15 -15.19
CA SER A 13 1.36 3.57 -15.59
C SER A 13 2.43 4.36 -14.82
N MET A 14 2.86 3.84 -13.66
CA MET A 14 3.91 4.43 -12.82
C MET A 14 5.26 3.71 -12.94
N THR A 15 5.48 2.94 -14.01
CA THR A 15 6.67 2.06 -14.12
C THR A 15 7.98 2.85 -13.99
N ALA A 16 8.09 4.02 -14.63
CA ALA A 16 9.33 4.81 -14.58
C ALA A 16 9.63 5.31 -13.16
N GLU A 17 8.61 5.80 -12.47
CA GLU A 17 8.70 6.34 -11.11
C GLU A 17 9.00 5.25 -10.09
N LEU A 18 8.38 4.07 -10.24
CA LEU A 18 8.60 2.93 -9.35
C LEU A 18 9.99 2.29 -9.58
N LEU A 19 10.52 2.30 -10.81
CA LEU A 19 11.90 1.87 -11.07
C LEU A 19 12.92 2.85 -10.48
N GLU A 20 12.64 4.16 -10.49
CA GLU A 20 13.55 5.18 -9.96
C GLU A 20 13.76 5.08 -8.45
N ILE A 21 12.71 4.69 -7.69
CA ILE A 21 12.81 4.49 -6.25
C ILE A 21 13.42 3.13 -5.85
N GLY A 22 13.69 2.27 -6.83
CA GLY A 22 14.30 0.96 -6.62
C GLY A 22 13.40 -0.02 -5.87
N PRO A 23 13.95 -1.09 -5.30
CA PRO A 23 13.16 -2.21 -4.77
C PRO A 23 12.62 -1.99 -3.34
N ASP A 24 12.90 -0.84 -2.72
CA ASP A 24 12.53 -0.53 -1.32
C ASP A 24 11.11 0.02 -1.19
N PHE A 25 10.15 -0.64 -1.83
CA PHE A 25 8.73 -0.36 -1.66
C PHE A 25 7.90 -1.64 -1.66
N TYR A 26 6.74 -1.58 -1.02
CA TYR A 26 5.79 -2.68 -0.93
C TYR A 26 4.40 -2.17 -1.19
N ILE A 27 3.63 -2.92 -1.98
CA ILE A 27 2.18 -2.69 -2.05
C ILE A 27 1.56 -3.40 -0.85
N ILE A 28 0.79 -2.65 -0.04
CA ILE A 28 0.14 -3.15 1.17
C ILE A 28 -1.39 -2.96 1.10
N GLY A 29 -2.08 -3.20 2.21
CA GLY A 29 -3.51 -2.93 2.32
C GLY A 29 -4.37 -3.79 1.39
N ALA A 30 -5.46 -3.21 0.90
CA ALA A 30 -6.45 -3.93 0.10
C ALA A 30 -5.88 -4.41 -1.24
N SER A 31 -5.09 -3.55 -1.88
CA SER A 31 -4.48 -3.84 -3.17
C SER A 31 -3.55 -5.06 -3.09
N ALA A 32 -2.78 -5.21 -2.03
CA ALA A 32 -1.95 -6.41 -1.78
C ALA A 32 -2.77 -7.69 -1.62
N MET A 33 -3.95 -7.62 -0.99
CA MET A 33 -4.85 -8.77 -0.85
C MET A 33 -5.41 -9.20 -2.21
N ILE A 34 -5.85 -8.23 -3.01
CA ILE A 34 -6.40 -8.47 -4.36
C ILE A 34 -5.32 -9.03 -5.30
N LEU A 35 -4.09 -8.51 -5.21
CA LEU A 35 -2.93 -9.05 -5.93
C LEU A 35 -2.50 -10.43 -5.42
N SER A 36 -2.93 -10.80 -4.21
CA SER A 36 -2.85 -12.15 -3.64
C SER A 36 -4.00 -13.08 -4.01
N ASP A 37 -4.85 -12.70 -4.95
CA ASP A 37 -6.03 -13.47 -5.39
C ASP A 37 -7.04 -13.72 -4.26
N ILE A 38 -7.06 -12.83 -3.26
CA ILE A 38 -8.04 -12.86 -2.16
C ILE A 38 -9.23 -11.99 -2.54
N GLU A 39 -10.43 -12.57 -2.44
CA GLU A 39 -11.67 -11.90 -2.81
C GLU A 39 -12.21 -11.03 -1.68
N ILE A 40 -11.67 -9.81 -1.56
CA ILE A 40 -12.13 -8.81 -0.57
C ILE A 40 -13.10 -7.76 -1.15
N GLY A 41 -13.50 -7.91 -2.41
CA GLY A 41 -14.33 -6.95 -3.13
C GLY A 41 -13.52 -5.82 -3.78
N GLU A 42 -14.04 -4.59 -3.70
CA GLU A 42 -13.43 -3.40 -4.32
C GLU A 42 -12.48 -2.66 -3.36
N THR A 43 -11.58 -1.86 -3.94
CA THR A 43 -10.76 -0.87 -3.22
C THR A 43 -10.76 0.46 -3.96
N SER A 44 -10.60 1.57 -3.24
CA SER A 44 -10.52 2.93 -3.80
C SER A 44 -9.11 3.30 -4.27
N ASP A 45 -8.10 2.71 -3.64
CA ASP A 45 -6.71 3.16 -3.68
C ASP A 45 -5.73 1.99 -3.67
N ILE A 46 -4.48 2.31 -4.01
CA ILE A 46 -3.30 1.46 -3.85
C ILE A 46 -2.42 2.06 -2.75
N ASP A 47 -2.14 1.26 -1.73
CA ASP A 47 -1.28 1.64 -0.61
C ASP A 47 0.17 1.22 -0.89
N ILE A 48 1.10 2.17 -0.92
CA ILE A 48 2.54 1.93 -1.08
C ILE A 48 3.27 2.28 0.22
N LEU A 49 3.90 1.29 0.84
CA LEU A 49 4.82 1.47 1.96
C LEU A 49 6.25 1.59 1.42
N THR A 50 6.96 2.66 1.78
CA THR A 50 8.34 2.87 1.35
C THR A 50 9.13 3.72 2.36
N THR A 51 10.36 4.08 2.02
CA THR A 51 11.19 5.00 2.82
C THR A 51 10.71 6.44 2.65
N GLU A 52 11.00 7.30 3.62
CA GLU A 52 10.74 8.75 3.48
C GLU A 52 11.41 9.34 2.24
N MET A 53 12.67 8.95 1.94
CA MET A 53 13.38 9.40 0.75
C MET A 53 12.65 9.03 -0.56
N ASN A 54 12.14 7.80 -0.64
CA ASN A 54 11.40 7.35 -1.82
C ASN A 54 10.03 8.03 -1.94
N SER A 55 9.35 8.29 -0.81
CA SER A 55 8.11 9.08 -0.83
C SER A 55 8.34 10.49 -1.38
N LEU A 56 9.43 11.15 -0.96
CA LEU A 56 9.79 12.48 -1.47
C LEU A 56 10.12 12.47 -2.97
N LYS A 57 10.78 11.41 -3.47
CA LYS A 57 11.03 11.23 -4.91
C LYS A 57 9.73 11.09 -5.69
N LEU A 58 8.81 10.24 -5.22
CA LEU A 58 7.49 10.07 -5.85
C LEU A 58 6.68 11.37 -5.85
N GLN A 59 6.71 12.14 -4.76
CA GLN A 59 6.08 13.46 -4.71
C GLN A 59 6.64 14.43 -5.76
N CYS A 60 7.95 14.38 -6.01
CA CYS A 60 8.58 15.19 -7.04
C CYS A 60 8.18 14.74 -8.45
N SER A 61 8.26 13.43 -8.74
CA SER A 61 8.01 12.88 -10.08
C SER A 61 6.52 12.93 -10.46
N LEU A 62 5.62 12.67 -9.52
CA LEU A 62 4.18 12.63 -9.72
C LEU A 62 3.47 13.91 -9.27
N LYS A 63 4.19 15.04 -9.16
CA LYS A 63 3.66 16.32 -8.68
C LYS A 63 2.39 16.77 -9.39
N ALA A 64 2.24 16.44 -10.68
CA ALA A 64 1.04 16.79 -11.47
C ALA A 64 -0.24 16.08 -10.99
N TYR A 65 -0.11 14.94 -10.31
CA TYR A 65 -1.24 14.14 -9.79
C TYR A 65 -1.42 14.30 -8.28
N MET A 66 -0.49 14.96 -7.59
CA MET A 66 -0.46 15.04 -6.13
C MET A 66 -1.61 15.88 -5.57
N GLU A 67 -2.33 15.33 -4.60
CA GLU A 67 -3.34 16.06 -3.83
C GLU A 67 -2.67 17.07 -2.88
N ILE A 68 -3.24 18.29 -2.79
CA ILE A 68 -2.76 19.32 -1.88
C ILE A 68 -3.38 19.09 -0.51
N ALA A 69 -2.54 18.91 0.52
CA ALA A 69 -2.94 18.73 1.92
C ALA A 69 -4.01 17.64 2.09
N PRO A 70 -3.71 16.38 1.72
CA PRO A 70 -4.69 15.30 1.77
C PRO A 70 -5.14 15.04 3.21
N GLU A 71 -6.46 14.92 3.40
CA GLU A 71 -7.02 14.57 4.71
C GLU A 71 -6.82 13.08 5.00
N THR A 72 -6.32 12.79 6.20
CA THR A 72 -6.27 11.43 6.75
C THR A 72 -7.40 11.23 7.75
N LYS A 73 -8.27 10.24 7.53
CA LYS A 73 -9.46 10.00 8.39
C LYS A 73 -9.14 9.60 9.84
N GLU A 74 -7.89 9.29 10.15
CA GLU A 74 -7.43 8.66 11.38
C GLU A 74 -6.30 9.45 12.05
N ASP A 75 -6.44 10.77 12.03
CA ASP A 75 -5.51 11.71 12.65
C ASP A 75 -5.16 11.27 14.08
N GLY A 76 -3.88 10.98 14.31
CA GLY A 76 -3.32 10.61 15.61
C GLY A 76 -3.03 9.12 15.83
N LEU A 77 -3.46 8.22 14.93
CA LEU A 77 -3.11 6.79 14.99
C LEU A 77 -1.95 6.40 14.07
N PHE A 78 -1.78 7.12 12.96
CA PHE A 78 -0.76 6.89 11.94
C PHE A 78 0.10 8.13 11.76
N SER A 79 1.37 7.94 11.38
CA SER A 79 2.30 9.00 11.03
C SER A 79 3.21 8.52 9.92
N SER A 80 3.35 9.28 8.84
CA SER A 80 4.27 8.98 7.74
C SER A 80 4.54 10.25 6.94
N ASN A 81 5.56 10.21 6.07
CA ASN A 81 5.67 11.14 4.96
C ASN A 81 4.63 10.74 3.90
N PHE A 82 3.38 11.14 4.15
CA PHE A 82 2.20 10.75 3.40
C PHE A 82 2.00 11.61 2.15
N ALA A 83 1.64 10.98 1.04
CA ALA A 83 1.17 11.65 -0.17
C ALA A 83 0.05 10.84 -0.82
N ARG A 84 -0.96 11.52 -1.37
CA ARG A 84 -1.97 10.91 -2.25
C ARG A 84 -1.83 11.47 -3.66
N PHE A 85 -1.91 10.58 -4.65
CA PHE A 85 -1.88 10.92 -6.07
C PHE A 85 -3.18 10.46 -6.74
N ASN A 86 -3.85 11.39 -7.42
CA ASN A 86 -5.10 11.15 -8.14
C ASN A 86 -4.79 10.73 -9.58
N LEU A 87 -4.36 9.48 -9.77
CA LEU A 87 -4.07 8.94 -11.10
C LEU A 87 -5.36 8.61 -11.87
N PRO A 88 -5.33 8.53 -13.21
CA PRO A 88 -6.54 8.40 -14.03
C PRO A 88 -7.45 7.21 -13.73
N LEU A 89 -6.90 6.10 -13.19
CA LEU A 89 -7.65 4.86 -12.97
C LEU A 89 -7.97 4.57 -11.50
N MET A 90 -7.08 4.97 -10.59
CA MET A 90 -7.14 4.63 -9.17
C MET A 90 -6.19 5.54 -8.41
N ASP A 91 -6.58 5.97 -7.23
CA ASP A 91 -5.71 6.78 -6.38
C ASP A 91 -4.56 5.94 -5.84
N VAL A 92 -3.42 6.59 -5.59
CA VAL A 92 -2.25 5.95 -5.00
C VAL A 92 -1.85 6.72 -3.75
N GLU A 93 -1.80 6.01 -2.62
CA GLU A 93 -1.34 6.54 -1.35
C GLU A 93 0.06 6.03 -1.07
N VAL A 94 1.01 6.93 -0.85
CA VAL A 94 2.39 6.61 -0.51
C VAL A 94 2.64 6.99 0.95
N MET A 95 3.18 6.05 1.70
CA MET A 95 3.51 6.20 3.12
C MET A 95 5.00 5.99 3.32
N GLY A 96 5.76 7.09 3.35
CA GLY A 96 7.18 7.07 3.65
C GLY A 96 7.44 6.92 5.16
N ASN A 97 8.17 5.90 5.58
CA ASN A 97 8.49 5.64 7.00
C ASN A 97 7.23 5.54 7.88
N LEU A 98 6.22 4.77 7.45
CA LEU A 98 4.97 4.61 8.19
C LEU A 98 5.20 4.14 9.64
N GLN A 99 4.55 4.84 10.56
CA GLN A 99 4.48 4.52 11.97
C GLN A 99 3.03 4.44 12.41
N ILE A 100 2.80 3.62 13.43
CA ILE A 100 1.52 3.54 14.11
C ILE A 100 1.70 3.77 15.61
N LYS A 101 0.67 4.32 16.26
CA LYS A 101 0.65 4.53 17.69
C LYS A 101 -0.05 3.36 18.39
N LYS A 102 0.71 2.56 19.14
CA LYS A 102 0.18 1.48 20.00
C LYS A 102 0.60 1.70 21.44
N ASN A 103 -0.36 1.68 22.35
CA ASN A 103 -0.11 1.91 23.79
C ASN A 103 0.70 3.19 24.05
N ASN A 104 0.39 4.27 23.34
CA ASN A 104 1.12 5.55 23.35
C ASN A 104 2.59 5.51 22.86
N VAL A 105 3.02 4.42 22.24
CA VAL A 105 4.36 4.29 21.63
C VAL A 105 4.24 4.25 20.11
N TRP A 106 5.05 5.04 19.43
CA TRP A 106 5.18 5.00 17.97
C TRP A 106 6.05 3.82 17.55
N GLN A 107 5.54 3.01 16.64
CA GLN A 107 6.22 1.83 16.11
C GLN A 107 6.22 1.89 14.59
N PHE A 108 7.39 1.68 13.98
CA PHE A 108 7.50 1.59 12.53
C PHE A 108 6.80 0.34 12.00
N VAL A 109 6.21 0.49 10.82
CA VAL A 109 5.62 -0.60 10.04
C VAL A 109 6.66 -1.07 9.05
N TYR A 110 6.96 -2.36 9.09
CA TYR A 110 7.86 -3.02 8.16
C TYR A 110 7.15 -4.20 7.51
N VAL A 111 7.61 -4.58 6.32
CA VAL A 111 7.29 -5.87 5.68
C VAL A 111 8.49 -6.78 5.91
N GLN A 112 8.28 -7.87 6.64
CA GLN A 112 9.29 -8.86 7.01
C GLN A 112 9.39 -9.97 5.97
N GLU A 113 8.23 -10.42 5.47
CA GLU A 113 8.14 -11.46 4.45
C GLU A 113 7.31 -10.97 3.28
N TYR A 114 7.87 -11.08 2.07
CA TYR A 114 7.19 -10.67 0.85
C TYR A 114 7.35 -11.72 -0.24
N ARG A 115 6.50 -11.61 -1.26
CA ARG A 115 6.64 -12.27 -2.53
C ARG A 115 6.70 -11.24 -3.64
N GLU A 116 7.33 -11.62 -4.74
CA GLU A 116 7.41 -10.78 -5.93
C GLU A 116 6.31 -11.15 -6.92
N ILE A 117 5.73 -10.12 -7.55
CA ILE A 117 4.83 -10.24 -8.68
C ILE A 117 5.39 -9.41 -9.83
N PHE A 118 5.13 -9.84 -11.07
CA PHE A 118 5.68 -9.22 -12.27
C PHE A 118 4.57 -8.51 -13.04
N ILE A 119 4.76 -7.21 -13.30
CA ILE A 119 3.87 -6.39 -14.12
C ILE A 119 4.71 -5.79 -15.26
N GLY A 120 4.72 -6.46 -16.42
CA GLY A 120 5.67 -6.12 -17.47
C GLY A 120 7.11 -6.26 -16.97
N ASP A 121 7.89 -5.18 -17.06
CA ASP A 121 9.28 -5.11 -16.58
C ASP A 121 9.39 -4.75 -15.08
N LEU A 122 8.27 -4.45 -14.43
CA LEU A 122 8.24 -4.03 -13.04
C LEU A 122 8.14 -5.23 -12.09
N ILE A 123 9.08 -5.31 -11.16
CA ILE A 123 9.04 -6.24 -10.03
C ILE A 123 8.38 -5.53 -8.86
N ILE A 124 7.18 -5.99 -8.49
CA ILE A 124 6.43 -5.46 -7.35
C ILE A 124 6.56 -6.43 -6.17
N ARG A 125 6.81 -5.90 -4.98
CA ARG A 125 6.81 -6.68 -3.74
C ARG A 125 5.49 -6.49 -3.02
N ILE A 126 4.86 -7.61 -2.65
CA ILE A 126 3.68 -7.62 -1.79
C ILE A 126 3.93 -8.53 -0.58
N PRO A 127 3.43 -8.19 0.62
CA PRO A 127 3.59 -9.05 1.78
C PRO A 127 2.99 -10.45 1.52
N THR A 128 3.59 -11.50 2.09
CA THR A 128 3.01 -12.86 2.10
C THR A 128 1.64 -12.83 2.81
N MET A 129 0.79 -13.85 2.61
CA MET A 129 -0.53 -13.85 3.26
C MET A 129 -0.45 -13.76 4.80
N GLU A 130 0.50 -14.46 5.41
CA GLU A 130 0.76 -14.35 6.87
C GLU A 130 1.25 -12.94 7.24
N GLU A 131 2.11 -12.35 6.42
CA GLU A 131 2.59 -10.99 6.67
C GLU A 131 1.48 -9.93 6.49
N GLN A 132 0.58 -10.11 5.52
CA GLN A 132 -0.61 -9.27 5.37
C GLN A 132 -1.48 -9.36 6.63
N LYS A 133 -1.68 -10.56 7.20
CA LYS A 133 -2.40 -10.75 8.47
C LYS A 133 -1.72 -10.02 9.62
N ARG A 134 -0.38 -10.10 9.70
CA ARG A 134 0.41 -9.42 10.74
C ARG A 134 0.25 -7.91 10.66
N ILE A 135 0.36 -7.33 9.45
CA ILE A 135 0.22 -5.89 9.22
C ILE A 135 -1.22 -5.42 9.50
N LEU A 136 -2.24 -6.15 9.04
CA LEU A 136 -3.64 -5.83 9.34
C LEU A 136 -3.93 -5.89 10.85
N SER A 137 -3.36 -6.87 11.55
CA SER A 137 -3.50 -6.99 13.02
C SER A 137 -2.79 -5.85 13.74
N LEU A 138 -1.63 -5.43 13.21
CA LEU A 138 -0.87 -4.29 13.68
C LEU A 138 -1.68 -3.00 13.54
N PHE A 139 -2.38 -2.77 12.43
CA PHE A 139 -3.27 -1.62 12.28
C PHE A 139 -4.49 -1.75 13.22
N GLY A 140 -5.22 -2.85 13.13
CA GLY A 140 -6.29 -3.22 14.07
C GLY A 140 -7.55 -2.36 13.98
N ARG A 141 -7.81 -1.72 12.83
CA ARG A 141 -9.05 -0.96 12.59
C ARG A 141 -10.19 -1.91 12.26
N GLU A 142 -11.44 -1.47 12.40
CA GLU A 142 -12.61 -2.32 12.11
C GLU A 142 -12.57 -2.95 10.71
N LYS A 143 -12.13 -2.19 9.70
CA LYS A 143 -11.98 -2.70 8.33
C LYS A 143 -10.87 -3.74 8.21
N ASP A 144 -9.78 -3.60 8.98
CA ASP A 144 -8.65 -4.53 8.95
C ASP A 144 -9.04 -5.86 9.60
N LEU A 145 -9.77 -5.82 10.72
CA LEU A 145 -10.29 -7.01 11.40
C LEU A 145 -11.23 -7.81 10.48
N LYS A 146 -12.10 -7.13 9.73
CA LYS A 146 -12.97 -7.78 8.73
C LYS A 146 -12.15 -8.46 7.63
N ARG A 147 -11.08 -7.81 7.16
CA ARG A 147 -10.17 -8.39 6.14
C ARG A 147 -9.41 -9.60 6.65
N ILE A 148 -8.99 -9.61 7.91
CA ILE A 148 -8.35 -10.79 8.54
C ILE A 148 -9.28 -12.01 8.52
N LEU A 149 -10.59 -11.81 8.77
CA LEU A 149 -11.56 -12.92 8.72
C LEU A 149 -11.64 -13.56 7.33
N VAL A 150 -11.59 -12.74 6.27
CA VAL A 150 -11.55 -13.23 4.88
C VAL A 150 -10.22 -13.92 4.60
N LEU A 151 -9.10 -13.29 4.95
CA LEU A 151 -7.74 -13.82 4.75
C LEU A 151 -7.53 -15.20 5.39
N ASN A 152 -8.09 -15.42 6.59
CA ASN A 152 -7.99 -16.71 7.28
C ASN A 152 -8.64 -17.86 6.50
N GLN A 153 -9.54 -17.61 5.56
CA GLN A 153 -10.14 -18.64 4.69
C GLN A 153 -9.16 -19.17 3.63
N TYR A 154 -8.05 -18.48 3.40
CA TYR A 154 -7.03 -18.81 2.41
C TYR A 154 -5.74 -19.36 3.03
N LEU A 155 -5.62 -19.31 4.37
CA LEU A 155 -4.46 -19.78 5.13
C LEU A 155 -4.64 -21.20 5.68
N SER A 156 -5.73 -21.88 5.32
CA SER A 156 -6.10 -23.23 5.76
C SER A 156 -5.41 -24.35 4.98
#